data_AF-A0A920P6I2-F1
#
_entry.id   AF-A0A920P6I2-F1
#
_cell.length_a   1.000
_cell.length_b   1.000
_cell.length_c   1.000
_cell.angle_alpha   90.00
_cell.angle_beta   90.00
_cell.angle_gamma   90.00
#
_symmetry.space_group_name_H-M   'P 1'
#
loop_
_entity.id
_entity.type
_entity.pdbx_description
1 polymer ?
#
loop_
_entity_poly.entity_id
_entity_poly.type
_entity_poly.pdbx_seq_one_letter_code
_entity_poly.pdbx_strand_id
1 'polypeptide(L)'
;MCEGPVSTRLGLPGIPAAAEEAMVARDIALAELTGGKLHVAHLSTAGSVALVREAKNRGLSITAEVCPHHLLLTDERVLTSSDDMNGYPLMIVRHFYKVYPPLRHRMMCGFDRRA
;
A
#
# COMPACT_ATOMS: atom_id res chain seq x y z
N MET A 1 -8.10 -6.21 -0.53
CA MET A 1 -8.03 -4.78 -0.91
C MET A 1 -7.21 -4.04 0.14
N CYS A 2 -6.86 -2.76 0.00
CA CYS A 2 -6.40 -2.03 1.21
C CYS A 2 -7.58 -1.89 2.17
N GLU A 3 -7.33 -1.88 3.46
CA GLU A 3 -8.35 -1.49 4.43
C GLU A 3 -8.73 -0.03 4.19
N GLY A 4 -10.03 0.25 4.06
CA GLY A 4 -10.53 1.61 3.88
C GLY A 4 -11.95 1.70 3.32
N PRO A 5 -12.37 2.92 2.91
CA PRO A 5 -13.72 3.17 2.43
C PRO A 5 -14.07 2.38 1.16
N VAL A 6 -13.12 2.12 0.26
CA VAL A 6 -13.36 1.35 -0.97
C VAL A 6 -13.61 -0.13 -0.67
N SER A 7 -12.78 -0.76 0.16
CA SER A 7 -12.99 -2.17 0.53
C SER A 7 -14.32 -2.38 1.26
N THR A 8 -14.67 -1.44 2.14
CA THR A 8 -15.95 -1.45 2.89
C THR A 8 -17.14 -1.36 1.95
N ARG A 9 -17.14 -0.41 1.00
CA ARG A 9 -18.22 -0.24 0.01
C ARG A 9 -18.39 -1.46 -0.89
N LEU A 10 -17.30 -2.15 -1.22
CA LEU A 10 -17.29 -3.35 -2.06
C LEU A 10 -17.58 -4.64 -1.28
N GLY A 11 -17.71 -4.59 0.05
CA GLY A 11 -17.85 -5.79 0.88
C GLY A 11 -16.63 -6.72 0.84
N LEU A 12 -15.44 -6.19 0.56
CA LEU A 12 -14.21 -6.96 0.42
C LEU A 12 -13.32 -6.86 1.67
N PRO A 13 -12.56 -7.92 2.01
CA PRO A 13 -11.60 -7.85 3.09
C PRO A 13 -10.48 -6.83 2.79
N GLY A 14 -10.19 -6.02 3.80
CA GLY A 14 -9.12 -5.02 3.80
C GLY A 14 -7.82 -5.57 4.37
N ILE A 15 -6.70 -5.15 3.79
CA ILE A 15 -5.35 -5.39 4.28
C ILE A 15 -4.87 -4.07 4.91
N PRO A 16 -4.62 -4.04 6.22
CA PRO A 16 -4.23 -2.82 6.92
C PRO A 16 -2.83 -2.35 6.48
N ALA A 17 -2.51 -1.08 6.73
CA ALA A 17 -1.15 -0.57 6.53
C ALA A 17 -0.16 -1.29 7.46
N ALA A 18 -0.58 -1.55 8.70
CA ALA A 18 0.19 -2.25 9.72
C ALA A 18 0.72 -3.63 9.26
N ALA A 19 0.03 -4.33 8.35
CA ALA A 19 0.51 -5.60 7.82
C ALA A 19 1.82 -5.46 7.02
N GLU A 20 1.97 -4.38 6.26
CA GLU A 20 3.20 -4.07 5.53
C GLU A 20 4.27 -3.55 6.50
N GLU A 21 3.89 -2.59 7.35
CA GLU A 21 4.81 -1.92 8.27
C GLU A 21 5.43 -2.90 9.27
N ALA A 22 4.66 -3.86 9.78
CA ALA A 22 5.18 -4.90 10.69
C ALA A 22 6.22 -5.79 10.02
N MET A 23 6.02 -6.15 8.75
CA MET A 23 6.97 -6.96 7.98
C MET A 23 8.27 -6.18 7.72
N VAL A 24 8.15 -4.91 7.35
CA VAL A 24 9.30 -4.02 7.14
C VAL A 24 10.09 -3.83 8.44
N ALA A 25 9.40 -3.56 9.56
CA ALA A 25 10.04 -3.39 10.87
C ALA A 25 10.79 -4.65 11.31
N ARG A 26 10.17 -5.83 11.13
CA ARG A 26 10.81 -7.12 11.40
C ARG A 26 12.08 -7.31 10.57
N ASP A 27 12.01 -7.09 9.26
CA ASP A 27 13.14 -7.35 8.37
C ASP A 27 14.29 -6.36 8.62
N ILE A 28 13.98 -5.12 9.00
CA ILE A 28 14.98 -4.14 9.47
C ILE A 28 15.69 -4.65 10.74
N ALA A 29 14.93 -5.14 11.73
CA ALA A 29 15.52 -5.65 12.97
C ALA A 29 16.43 -6.88 12.72
N LEU A 30 16.05 -7.74 11.77
CA LEU A 30 16.88 -8.87 11.36
C LEU A 30 18.15 -8.42 10.62
N ALA A 31 18.05 -7.41 9.75
CA ALA A 31 19.21 -6.84 9.07
C ALA A 31 20.19 -6.18 10.06
N GLU A 32 19.67 -5.49 11.07
CA GLU A 32 20.44 -4.88 12.15
C GLU A 32 21.17 -5.94 13.00
N LEU A 33 20.48 -7.01 13.38
CA LEU A 33 21.08 -8.11 14.14
C LEU A 33 22.17 -8.85 13.36
N THR A 34 21.97 -9.03 12.05
CA THR A 34 22.87 -9.85 11.21
C THR A 34 23.98 -9.05 10.54
N GLY A 35 23.88 -7.72 10.51
CA GLY A 35 24.74 -6.86 9.67
C GLY A 35 24.48 -7.02 8.17
N GLY A 36 23.37 -7.68 7.79
CA GLY A 36 23.00 -7.96 6.42
C GLY A 36 22.57 -6.72 5.63
N LYS A 37 22.55 -6.85 4.30
CA LYS A 37 21.98 -5.84 3.39
C LYS A 37 20.51 -6.15 3.15
N LEU A 38 19.64 -5.15 3.29
CA LEU A 38 18.20 -5.30 3.05
C LEU A 38 17.75 -4.43 1.88
N HIS A 39 16.95 -5.00 0.99
CA HIS A 39 16.17 -4.26 0.00
C HIS A 39 14.68 -4.51 0.24
N VAL A 40 13.93 -3.44 0.50
CA VAL A 40 12.49 -3.51 0.72
C VAL A 40 11.76 -3.20 -0.58
N ALA A 41 11.14 -4.23 -1.16
CA ALA A 41 10.40 -4.12 -2.41
C ALA A 41 9.09 -3.34 -2.26
N HIS A 42 8.66 -2.71 -3.34
CA HIS A 42 7.31 -2.19 -3.59
C HIS A 42 6.61 -1.54 -2.37
N LEU A 43 7.25 -0.53 -1.75
CA LEU A 43 6.63 0.17 -0.61
C LEU A 43 5.31 0.84 -1.01
N SER A 44 4.31 0.77 -0.13
CA SER A 44 3.01 1.42 -0.40
C SER A 44 2.48 2.29 0.75
N THR A 45 3.09 2.23 1.93
CA THR A 45 2.64 2.96 3.12
C THR A 45 3.61 4.05 3.56
N ALA A 46 3.10 5.15 4.11
CA ALA A 46 3.92 6.20 4.69
C ALA A 46 4.73 5.70 5.91
N GLY A 47 4.16 4.80 6.72
CA GLY A 47 4.85 4.19 7.85
C GLY A 47 6.07 3.38 7.44
N SER A 48 5.97 2.54 6.40
CA SER A 48 7.13 1.81 5.88
C SER A 48 8.24 2.73 5.36
N VAL A 49 7.88 3.84 4.72
CA VAL A 49 8.87 4.85 4.29
C VAL A 49 9.56 5.48 5.50
N ALA A 50 8.83 5.77 6.57
CA ALA A 50 9.38 6.29 7.82
C ALA A 50 10.36 5.28 8.45
N LEU A 51 9.98 4.00 8.54
CA LEU A 51 10.82 2.93 9.07
C LEU A 51 12.14 2.80 8.29
N VAL A 52 12.08 2.78 6.96
CA VAL A 52 13.28 2.71 6.11
C VAL A 52 14.16 3.95 6.29
N ARG A 53 13.56 5.13 6.41
CA ARG A 53 14.30 6.38 6.65
C ARG A 53 15.03 6.36 8.00
N GLU A 54 14.35 5.92 9.05
CA GLU A 54 14.94 5.79 10.38
C GLU A 54 16.09 4.80 10.38
N ALA A 55 15.90 3.63 9.79
CA ALA A 55 16.94 2.59 9.70
C ALA A 55 18.19 3.07 8.94
N LYS A 56 18.01 3.84 7.85
CA LYS A 56 19.11 4.51 7.15
C LYS A 56 19.84 5.52 8.05
N ASN A 57 19.11 6.29 8.86
CA ASN A 57 19.71 7.24 9.80
C ASN A 57 20.51 6.53 10.91
N ARG A 58 20.15 5.29 11.27
CA ARG A 58 20.95 4.43 12.17
C ARG A 58 22.20 3.84 11.50
N GLY A 59 22.42 4.09 10.22
CA GLY A 59 23.58 3.60 9.47
C GLY A 59 23.44 2.19 8.89
N LEU A 60 22.23 1.62 8.90
CA LEU A 60 21.98 0.29 8.33
C LEU A 60 22.04 0.31 6.79
N SER A 61 22.59 -0.74 6.19
CA SER A 61 22.69 -0.89 4.73
C SER A 61 21.35 -1.31 4.11
N ILE A 62 20.38 -0.39 4.09
CA ILE A 62 19.01 -0.63 3.64
C ILE A 62 18.66 0.21 2.41
N THR A 63 17.99 -0.43 1.46
CA THR A 63 17.44 0.20 0.25
C THR A 63 15.96 -0.12 0.13
N ALA A 64 15.23 0.64 -0.67
CA ALA A 64 13.82 0.38 -0.95
C ALA A 64 13.44 0.92 -2.33
N GLU A 65 12.34 0.42 -2.86
CA GLU A 65 11.75 0.86 -4.12
C GLU A 65 10.23 1.11 -3.97
N VAL A 66 9.63 1.68 -5.01
CA VAL A 66 8.19 1.89 -5.12
C VAL A 66 7.75 1.60 -6.55
N CYS A 67 6.59 0.96 -6.72
CA CYS A 67 6.05 0.71 -8.05
C CYS A 67 5.35 1.97 -8.61
N PRO A 68 5.38 2.21 -9.94
CA PRO A 68 4.73 3.38 -10.55
C PRO A 68 3.23 3.51 -10.22
N HIS A 69 2.52 2.39 -10.09
CA HIS A 69 1.09 2.40 -9.76
C HIS A 69 0.82 2.88 -8.33
N HIS A 70 1.72 2.68 -7.37
CA HIS A 70 1.59 3.23 -6.02
C HIS A 70 1.89 4.73 -5.95
N LEU A 71 2.60 5.28 -6.94
CA LEU A 71 2.80 6.72 -7.07
C LEU A 71 1.60 7.42 -7.75
N LEU A 72 1.00 6.76 -8.74
CA LEU A 72 0.02 7.39 -9.62
C LEU A 72 -1.44 7.10 -9.22
N LEU A 73 -1.72 5.93 -8.65
CA LEU A 73 -3.06 5.41 -8.44
C LEU A 73 -3.39 5.26 -6.95
N THR A 74 -4.69 5.29 -6.65
CA THR A 74 -5.28 5.04 -5.32
C THR A 74 -6.30 3.91 -5.40
N ASP A 75 -6.72 3.39 -4.24
CA ASP A 75 -7.76 2.37 -4.10
C ASP A 75 -9.07 2.73 -4.84
N GLU A 76 -9.37 4.03 -4.97
CA GLU A 76 -10.51 4.57 -5.71
C GLU A 76 -10.58 4.07 -7.17
N ARG A 77 -9.44 3.76 -7.81
CA ARG A 77 -9.40 3.26 -9.19
C ARG A 77 -9.98 1.85 -9.34
N VAL A 78 -10.08 1.10 -8.23
CA VAL A 78 -10.65 -0.25 -8.22
C VAL A 78 -12.17 -0.22 -8.33
N LEU A 79 -12.80 0.87 -7.90
CA LEU A 79 -14.25 1.03 -7.92
C LEU A 79 -14.74 1.40 -9.33
N THR A 80 -15.72 0.67 -9.87
CA THR A 80 -16.44 1.06 -11.08
C THR A 80 -17.89 0.65 -10.96
N SER A 81 -18.77 1.23 -11.78
CA SER A 81 -20.18 0.85 -11.85
C SER A 81 -20.53 0.29 -13.22
N SER A 82 -21.48 -0.63 -13.25
CA SER A 82 -22.13 -1.14 -14.46
C SER A 82 -23.61 -1.34 -14.16
N ASP A 83 -24.48 -1.16 -15.13
CA ASP A 83 -25.90 -1.41 -14.93
C ASP A 83 -26.19 -2.91 -15.02
N ASP A 84 -27.13 -3.39 -14.19
CA ASP A 84 -27.69 -4.72 -14.32
C ASP A 84 -28.67 -4.80 -15.51
N MET A 85 -29.23 -5.99 -15.76
CA MET A 85 -30.18 -6.21 -16.85
C MET A 85 -31.47 -5.37 -16.73
N ASN A 86 -31.74 -4.80 -15.57
CA ASN A 86 -32.92 -3.96 -15.30
C ASN A 86 -32.55 -2.46 -15.25
N GLY A 87 -31.30 -2.09 -15.52
CA GLY A 87 -30.83 -0.71 -15.49
C GLY A 87 -30.46 -0.18 -14.09
N TYR A 88 -30.33 -1.05 -13.08
CA TYR A 88 -29.88 -0.64 -11.74
C TYR A 88 -28.35 -0.67 -11.63
N PRO A 89 -27.74 0.34 -10.99
CA PRO A 89 -26.29 0.42 -10.88
C PRO A 89 -25.74 -0.64 -9.92
N LEU A 90 -24.87 -1.50 -10.43
CA LEU A 90 -24.05 -2.44 -9.67
C LEU A 90 -22.65 -1.86 -9.47
N MET A 91 -22.19 -1.84 -8.22
CA MET A 91 -20.78 -1.59 -7.93
C MET A 91 -19.98 -2.85 -8.25
N ILE A 92 -19.01 -2.73 -9.15
CA ILE A 92 -18.17 -3.83 -9.60
C ILE A 92 -16.69 -3.49 -9.40
N VAL A 93 -15.88 -4.54 -9.30
CA VAL A 93 -14.45 -4.46 -9.05
C VAL A 93 -13.69 -4.45 -10.37
N ARG A 94 -12.81 -3.47 -10.58
CA ARG A 94 -11.80 -3.54 -11.65
C ARG A 94 -10.68 -4.48 -11.24
N HIS A 95 -10.81 -5.74 -11.64
CA HIS A 95 -9.85 -6.81 -11.35
C HIS A 95 -8.41 -6.49 -11.80
N PHE A 96 -8.23 -5.69 -12.87
CA PHE A 96 -6.91 -5.26 -13.36
C PHE A 96 -6.07 -4.47 -12.35
N TYR A 97 -6.68 -3.90 -11.30
CA TYR A 97 -5.98 -3.16 -10.25
C TYR A 97 -5.73 -3.99 -8.99
N LYS A 98 -5.93 -5.32 -9.05
CA LYS A 98 -5.60 -6.22 -7.96
C LYS A 98 -4.08 -6.44 -7.90
N VAL A 99 -3.43 -5.81 -6.93
CA VAL A 99 -1.98 -5.93 -6.67
C VAL A 99 -1.69 -6.24 -5.19
N TYR A 100 -0.43 -6.61 -4.90
CA TYR A 100 0.14 -6.78 -3.56
C TYR A 100 1.52 -6.10 -3.51
N PRO A 101 1.77 -5.18 -2.55
CA PRO A 101 0.81 -4.60 -1.61
C PRO A 101 -0.31 -3.82 -2.32
N PRO A 102 -1.52 -3.74 -1.73
CA PRO A 102 -2.68 -3.13 -2.40
C PRO A 102 -2.47 -1.63 -2.65
N LEU A 103 -3.15 -1.09 -3.67
CA LEU A 103 -3.27 0.37 -3.84
C LEU A 103 -3.87 0.97 -2.57
N ARG A 104 -3.24 2.01 -2.02
CA ARG A 104 -3.66 2.62 -0.76
C ARG A 104 -4.62 3.78 -0.99
N HIS A 105 -5.39 4.07 0.06
CA HIS A 105 -6.24 5.25 0.10
C HIS A 105 -5.40 6.53 0.24
N ARG A 106 -5.82 7.62 -0.38
CA ARG A 106 -5.04 8.87 -0.48
C ARG A 106 -4.55 9.39 0.87
N MET A 107 -5.40 9.33 1.91
CA MET A 107 -5.03 9.76 3.26
C MET A 107 -3.91 8.92 3.89
N MET A 108 -3.75 7.65 3.49
CA MET A 108 -2.72 6.74 4.03
C MET A 108 -1.37 6.86 3.30
N CYS A 109 -1.35 7.46 2.11
CA CYS A 109 -0.13 7.58 1.31
C CYS A 109 0.81 8.71 1.79
N GLY A 110 0.38 9.56 2.75
CA GLY A 110 1.17 10.72 3.18
C GLY A 110 1.42 11.78 2.10
N PHE A 111 0.77 11.63 0.93
CA PHE A 111 0.88 12.52 -0.22
C PHE A 111 -0.37 13.39 -0.29
N ASP A 112 -0.36 14.55 0.38
CA ASP A 112 -1.31 15.60 0.04
C ASP A 112 -0.83 16.28 -1.24
N ARG A 113 -1.54 16.10 -2.35
CA ARG A 113 -1.24 16.79 -3.62
C ARG A 113 -1.64 18.27 -3.60
N ARG A 114 -2.02 18.83 -2.44
CA ARG A 114 -2.33 20.25 -2.22
C ARG A 114 -1.17 21.05 -1.59
N ALA A 115 0.07 20.65 -1.83
CA ALA A 115 1.26 21.43 -1.53
C ALA A 115 1.98 21.81 -2.83
#